data_AF-A0A6I5C0M6-F1
#
_entry.id   AF-A0A6I5C0M6-F1
#
_cell.length_a   1.000
_cell.length_b   1.000
_cell.length_c   1.000
_cell.angle_alpha   90.00
_cell.angle_beta   90.00
_cell.angle_gamma   90.00
#
_symmetry.space_group_name_H-M   'P 1'
#
loop_
_entity.id
_entity.type
_entity.pdbx_description
1 polymer ?
#
loop_
_entity_poly.entity_id
_entity_poly.type
_entity_poly.pdbx_seq_one_letter_code
_entity_poly.pdbx_strand_id
1 'polypeptide(L)'
;EPPRLRSTVPADPSWASAVRRLVTQHLARLRLTADQCDSAVLATDELFANAVSHASSGPRDTVTLTIERTARTLRVTVADRSPVLPRRRAADAADESGRG
;
A
#
# COMPACT_ATOMS: atom_id res chain seq x y z
N GLU A 1 -9.12 10.04 18.61
CA GLU A 1 -8.09 9.18 17.99
C GLU A 1 -7.95 9.54 16.51
N PRO A 2 -6.74 9.46 15.93
CA PRO A 2 -6.57 9.65 14.49
C PRO A 2 -7.35 8.57 13.72
N PRO A 3 -7.93 8.91 12.55
CA PRO A 3 -8.74 7.97 11.80
C PRO A 3 -7.86 6.83 11.28
N ARG A 4 -8.27 5.59 11.57
CA ARG A 4 -7.67 4.36 11.06
C ARG A 4 -8.43 3.88 9.82
N LEU A 5 -7.71 3.43 8.80
CA LEU A 5 -8.27 2.70 7.67
C LEU A 5 -7.90 1.23 7.78
N ARG A 6 -8.89 0.35 7.63
CA ARG A 6 -8.66 -1.07 7.41
C ARG A 6 -9.60 -1.56 6.31
N SER A 7 -9.04 -2.17 5.27
CA SER A 7 -9.79 -2.71 4.15
C SER A 7 -9.25 -4.07 3.76
N THR A 8 -10.12 -5.01 3.41
CA THR A 8 -9.76 -6.32 2.89
C THR A 8 -10.27 -6.41 1.46
N VAL A 9 -9.38 -6.69 0.53
CA VAL A 9 -9.67 -6.77 -0.91
C VAL A 9 -9.19 -8.11 -1.47
N PRO A 10 -9.72 -8.56 -2.62
CA PRO A 10 -9.16 -9.70 -3.34
C PRO A 10 -7.67 -9.50 -3.67
N ALA A 11 -6.90 -10.57 -3.61
CA ALA A 11 -5.50 -10.60 -4.03
C ALA A 11 -5.42 -10.69 -5.57
N ASP A 12 -5.95 -9.66 -6.25
CA ASP A 12 -6.08 -9.59 -7.70
C ASP A 12 -5.52 -8.25 -8.22
N PRO A 13 -4.66 -8.24 -9.27
CA PRO A 13 -4.05 -7.02 -9.80
C PRO A 13 -5.06 -5.95 -10.25
N SER A 14 -6.26 -6.36 -10.67
CA SER A 14 -7.33 -5.44 -11.09
C SER A 14 -7.79 -4.50 -9.97
N TRP A 15 -7.53 -4.86 -8.70
CA TRP A 15 -7.85 -4.03 -7.55
C TRP A 15 -6.81 -2.95 -7.24
N ALA A 16 -5.64 -2.95 -7.88
CA ALA A 16 -4.56 -2.00 -7.56
C ALA A 16 -5.02 -0.53 -7.66
N SER A 17 -5.77 -0.18 -8.72
CA SER A 17 -6.34 1.17 -8.88
C SER A 17 -7.35 1.54 -7.78
N ALA A 18 -8.18 0.58 -7.36
CA ALA A 18 -9.14 0.79 -6.28
C ALA A 18 -8.42 0.98 -4.93
N VAL A 19 -7.37 0.19 -4.67
CA VAL A 19 -6.52 0.31 -3.48
C VAL A 19 -5.84 1.67 -3.44
N ARG A 20 -5.17 2.10 -4.52
CA ARG A 20 -4.53 3.43 -4.60
C ARG A 20 -5.53 4.55 -4.33
N ARG A 21 -6.70 4.53 -4.97
CA ARG A 21 -7.74 5.55 -4.75
C ARG A 21 -8.20 5.59 -3.30
N LEU A 22 -8.44 4.44 -2.68
CA LEU A 22 -8.85 4.33 -1.28
C LEU A 22 -7.79 4.88 -0.32
N VAL A 23 -6.51 4.60 -0.60
CA VAL A 23 -5.36 5.14 0.15
C VAL A 23 -5.31 6.65 0.01
N THR A 24 -5.27 7.18 -1.22
CA THR A 24 -5.20 8.63 -1.48
C THR A 24 -6.35 9.38 -0.81
N GLN A 25 -7.58 8.88 -0.90
CA GLN A 25 -8.74 9.48 -0.23
C GLN A 25 -8.64 9.45 1.30
N HIS A 26 -8.04 8.40 1.86
CA HIS A 26 -7.81 8.35 3.30
C HIS A 26 -6.70 9.33 3.72
N LEU A 27 -5.57 9.37 3.00
CA LEU A 27 -4.46 10.25 3.29
C LEU A 27 -4.81 11.73 3.15
N ALA A 28 -5.71 12.09 2.21
CA ALA A 28 -6.20 13.47 2.06
C ALA A 28 -6.94 14.00 3.31
N ARG A 29 -7.44 13.11 4.18
CA ARG A 29 -8.05 13.48 5.46
C ARG A 29 -7.03 13.63 6.59
N LEU A 30 -5.77 13.25 6.34
CA LEU A 30 -4.67 13.39 7.27
C LEU A 30 -3.92 14.69 6.92
N ARG A 31 -3.48 15.44 7.93
CA ARG A 31 -2.65 16.64 7.75
C ARG A 31 -1.21 16.25 7.41
N LEU A 32 -1.02 15.65 6.24
CA LEU A 32 0.27 15.22 5.68
C LEU A 32 0.70 16.18 4.57
N THR A 33 2.01 16.22 4.30
CA THR A 33 2.53 16.91 3.11
C THR A 33 2.28 16.09 1.85
N ALA A 34 2.38 16.71 0.67
CA ALA A 34 2.25 16.01 -0.62
C ALA A 34 3.24 14.84 -0.72
N ASP A 35 4.52 15.08 -0.45
CA ASP A 35 5.57 14.06 -0.49
C ASP A 35 5.30 12.86 0.43
N GLN A 36 4.70 13.11 1.61
CA GLN A 36 4.31 12.06 2.54
C GLN A 36 3.14 11.22 2.00
N CYS A 37 2.18 11.87 1.35
CA CYS A 37 1.08 11.19 0.68
C CYS A 37 1.60 10.33 -0.47
N ASP A 38 2.45 10.87 -1.32
CA ASP A 38 3.00 10.18 -2.49
C ASP A 38 3.84 8.98 -2.07
N SER A 39 4.71 9.15 -1.07
CA SER A 39 5.52 8.06 -0.50
C SER A 39 4.64 6.93 0.06
N ALA A 40 3.53 7.27 0.73
CA ALA A 40 2.62 6.29 1.30
C ALA A 40 1.78 5.56 0.24
N VAL A 41 1.38 6.26 -0.82
CA VAL A 41 0.69 5.66 -1.98
C VAL A 41 1.63 4.70 -2.70
N LEU A 42 2.87 5.12 -3.00
CA LEU A 42 3.88 4.28 -3.64
C LEU A 42 4.17 3.02 -2.82
N ALA A 43 4.46 3.19 -1.53
CA ALA A 43 4.71 2.06 -0.63
C ALA A 43 3.51 1.10 -0.57
N THR A 44 2.28 1.62 -0.62
CA THR A 44 1.09 0.75 -0.65
C THR A 44 0.97 -0.01 -1.96
N ASP A 45 1.23 0.63 -3.09
CA ASP A 45 1.14 0.01 -4.42
C ASP A 45 2.18 -1.10 -4.58
N GLU A 46 3.42 -0.86 -4.17
CA GLU A 46 4.48 -1.86 -4.18
C GLU A 46 4.17 -3.05 -3.27
N LEU A 47 3.73 -2.79 -2.03
CA LEU A 47 3.38 -3.86 -1.10
C LEU A 47 2.19 -4.68 -1.60
N PHE A 48 1.18 -4.04 -2.17
CA PHE A 48 0.03 -4.72 -2.77
C PHE A 48 0.45 -5.56 -3.98
N ALA A 49 1.25 -5.00 -4.89
CA ALA A 49 1.77 -5.73 -6.05
C ALA A 49 2.60 -6.94 -5.64
N ASN A 50 3.45 -6.81 -4.61
CA ASN A 50 4.21 -7.92 -4.06
C ASN A 50 3.29 -9.01 -3.48
N ALA A 51 2.29 -8.63 -2.69
CA ALA A 51 1.33 -9.58 -2.12
C ALA A 51 0.56 -10.34 -3.22
N VAL A 52 0.05 -9.63 -4.21
CA VAL A 52 -0.70 -10.24 -5.32
C VAL A 52 0.17 -11.15 -6.19
N SER A 53 1.40 -10.72 -6.51
CA SER A 53 2.26 -11.42 -7.47
C SER A 53 3.02 -12.60 -6.87
N HIS A 54 3.32 -12.54 -5.56
CA HIS A 54 4.22 -13.51 -4.92
C HIS A 54 3.59 -14.27 -3.75
N ALA A 55 2.45 -13.81 -3.24
CA ALA A 55 1.84 -14.35 -2.04
C ALA A 55 0.47 -15.02 -2.29
N SER A 56 -0.18 -14.70 -3.42
CA SER A 56 -1.45 -15.30 -3.83
C SER A 56 -1.26 -16.75 -4.30
N SER A 57 -1.90 -17.68 -3.61
CA SER A 57 -1.96 -19.12 -3.91
C SER A 57 -3.27 -19.52 -4.61
N GLY A 58 -4.23 -18.60 -4.74
CA GLY A 58 -5.46 -18.86 -5.49
C GLY A 58 -6.45 -17.68 -5.54
N PRO A 59 -7.51 -17.79 -6.36
CA PRO A 59 -8.46 -16.70 -6.66
C PRO A 59 -9.35 -16.28 -5.47
N ARG A 60 -9.24 -16.96 -4.33
CA ARG A 60 -9.97 -16.63 -3.09
C ARG A 60 -9.09 -15.95 -2.04
N ASP A 61 -7.82 -15.69 -2.38
CA ASP A 61 -6.92 -15.00 -1.47
C ASP A 61 -7.26 -13.53 -1.36
N THR A 62 -6.93 -12.98 -0.20
CA THR A 62 -7.28 -11.63 0.18
C THR A 62 -6.08 -10.94 0.76
N VAL A 63 -5.97 -9.64 0.48
CA VAL A 63 -4.98 -8.75 1.07
C VAL A 63 -5.69 -7.78 2.01
N THR A 64 -5.17 -7.63 3.22
CA THR A 64 -5.64 -6.66 4.20
C THR A 64 -4.70 -5.46 4.23
N LEU A 65 -5.22 -4.30 3.85
CA LEU A 65 -4.56 -3.01 4.02
C LEU A 65 -4.98 -2.40 5.35
N THR A 66 -4.01 -1.92 6.13
CA THR A 66 -4.21 -1.10 7.32
C THR A 66 -3.37 0.16 7.25
N ILE A 67 -3.99 1.33 7.46
CA ILE A 67 -3.30 2.61 7.58
C ILE A 67 -3.63 3.22 8.94
N GLU A 68 -2.58 3.52 9.70
CA GLU A 68 -2.65 4.05 11.04
C GLU A 68 -1.73 5.26 11.15
N ARG A 69 -2.27 6.38 11.64
CA ARG A 69 -1.45 7.55 11.98
C ARG A 69 -1.27 7.61 13.48
N THR A 70 -0.04 7.73 13.95
CA THR A 70 0.28 8.10 15.34
C THR A 70 0.64 9.58 15.41
N ALA A 71 0.98 10.09 16.60
CA ALA A 71 1.45 11.46 16.75
C ALA A 71 2.72 11.79 15.93
N ARG A 72 3.53 10.78 15.57
CA ARG A 72 4.83 10.98 14.91
C ARG A 72 5.02 10.19 13.61
N THR A 73 4.17 9.21 13.32
CA THR A 73 4.38 8.29 12.20
C THR A 73 3.09 7.96 11.48
N LEU A 74 3.22 7.69 10.18
CA LEU A 74 2.20 6.99 9.39
C LEU A 74 2.68 5.56 9.19
N ARG A 75 1.84 4.59 9.55
CA ARG A 75 2.10 3.17 9.35
C ARG A 75 1.15 2.66 8.28
N VAL A 76 1.72 2.11 7.21
CA VAL A 76 1.01 1.33 6.20
C VAL A 76 1.38 -0.14 6.43
N THR A 77 0.38 -1.00 6.46
CA THR A 77 0.57 -2.45 6.61
C THR A 77 -0.27 -3.16 5.57
N VAL A 78 0.37 -4.04 4.81
CA VAL A 78 -0.27 -4.92 3.85
C VAL A 78 -0.02 -6.35 4.33
N ALA A 79 -1.08 -7.07 4.63
CA ALA A 79 -1.02 -8.44 5.11
C ALA A 79 -1.77 -9.35 4.14
N ASP A 80 -1.08 -10.35 3.60
CA ASP A 80 -1.65 -11.47 2.86
C ASP A 80 -1.65 -12.74 3.73
N ARG A 81 -2.10 -13.87 3.17
CA ARG A 81 -2.12 -15.17 3.87
C ARG A 81 -0.85 -15.99 3.68
N SER A 82 0.13 -15.48 2.96
CA SER A 82 1.37 -16.18 2.67
C SER A 82 2.32 -16.13 3.87
N PRO A 83 3.08 -17.21 4.12
CA PRO A 83 4.20 -17.18 5.06
C PRO A 83 5.42 -16.42 4.52
N VAL A 84 5.40 -15.95 3.27
CA VAL A 84 6.53 -15.24 2.64
C VAL A 84 6.58 -13.79 3.12
N LEU A 85 7.70 -13.39 3.72
CA LEU A 85 7.92 -12.01 4.15
C LEU A 85 7.97 -11.05 2.95
N PRO A 86 7.39 -9.84 3.06
CA PRO A 86 7.51 -8.81 2.02
C PRO A 86 8.97 -8.49 1.77
N ARG A 87 9.41 -8.61 0.52
CA ARG A 87 10.73 -8.09 0.11
C ARG A 87 10.59 -6.59 -0.07
N ARG A 88 11.19 -5.82 0.85
CA ARG A 88 11.38 -4.38 0.67
C ARG A 88 12.29 -4.19 -0.55
N ARG A 89 11.74 -3.82 -1.71
CA ARG A 89 12.55 -3.14 -2.72
C ARG A 89 12.83 -1.76 -2.14
N ALA A 90 14.10 -1.38 -2.04
CA ALA A 90 14.40 0.03 -1.96
C ALA A 90 13.79 0.65 -3.22
N ALA A 91 13.07 1.76 -3.09
CA ALA A 91 12.85 2.65 -4.21
C ALA A 91 14.26 3.06 -4.66
N ASP A 92 14.81 2.34 -5.63
CA ASP A 92 16.09 2.71 -6.21
C ASP A 92 15.85 4.06 -6.85
N ALA A 93 16.58 5.08 -6.40
CA ALA A 93 16.62 6.39 -7.03
C ALA A 93 17.18 6.35 -8.47
N ALA A 94 17.31 5.16 -9.05
CA ALA A 94 17.81 4.88 -10.39
C ALA A 94 16.71 4.55 -11.40
N ASP A 95 15.43 4.43 -10.99
CA ASP A 95 14.29 4.30 -11.93
C ASP A 95 13.68 5.67 -12.30
N GLU A 96 14.47 6.75 -12.23
CA GLU A 96 14.22 7.98 -12.99
C GLU A 96 14.54 7.74 -14.49
N SER A 97 13.79 6.84 -15.11
CA SER A 97 13.74 6.73 -16.57
C SER A 97 12.52 7.48 -17.08
N GLY A 98 12.69 8.78 -17.32
CA GLY A 98 11.86 9.53 -18.26
C GLY A 98 11.19 10.76 -17.69
N ARG A 99 11.80 11.92 -17.97
CA ARG A 99 11.27 13.26 -17.71
C ARG A 99 9.96 13.49 -18.48
N GLY A 100 9.02 14.15 -17.81
CA GLY A 100 7.77 14.69 -18.38
C GLY A 100 6.82 15.13 -17.29
#